data_AF-A0A962RDW1-F1
#
_entry.id   AF-A0A962RDW1-F1
#
_cell.length_a   1.000
_cell.length_b   1.000
_cell.length_c   1.000
_cell.angle_alpha   90.00
_cell.angle_beta   90.00
_cell.angle_gamma   90.00
#
_symmetry.space_group_name_H-M   'P 1'
#
loop_
_entity.id
_entity.type
_entity.pdbx_description
1 polymer ?
#
loop_
_entity_poly.entity_id
_entity_poly.type
_entity_poly.pdbx_seq_one_letter_code
_entity_poly.pdbx_strand_id
1 'polypeptide(L)'
;MSTTTEAGATLPAADTLSRRCRQALAAAREYEAQARAAAGQRVLDGGRVDARAANRNQRILHGLAWIATTVEALAASSEWYVGLQASGDAGDGETLILAIGFGEYLGQLTGGLPMSQNEILRPRELGLAAAAAALEADEAVAWFLDHGNSEQHRAALVEHVRNDGAIAESLGEETLDMIRDQFRRFANERVKPGAHQWHLDDALIPDEVVGAMAELGVFGVTIDSEYGGFGLGKLAMCVVSEELSRGWIAAGSLGTRSEIAGEL
;
A
#
# COMPACT_ATOMS: atom_id res chain seq x y z
N MET A 1 17.26 30.14 -32.36
CA MET A 1 16.72 28.93 -31.68
C MET A 1 17.02 29.11 -30.21
N SER A 2 16.09 29.75 -29.50
CA SER A 2 16.23 29.99 -28.06
C SER A 2 16.09 28.67 -27.32
N THR A 3 17.10 28.36 -26.54
CA THR A 3 17.09 27.36 -25.48
C THR A 3 16.08 27.79 -24.42
N THR A 4 14.87 27.26 -24.50
CA THR A 4 13.97 27.24 -23.33
C THR A 4 14.43 26.06 -22.49
N THR A 5 15.27 26.36 -21.50
CA THR A 5 15.41 25.50 -20.33
C THR A 5 14.04 25.50 -19.67
N GLU A 6 13.20 24.50 -19.97
CA GLU A 6 11.98 24.27 -19.20
C GLU A 6 12.45 24.04 -17.76
N ALA A 7 12.14 25.01 -16.90
CA ALA A 7 12.25 24.84 -15.47
C ALA A 7 11.40 23.63 -15.12
N GLY A 8 12.06 22.48 -14.90
CA GLY A 8 11.39 21.22 -14.62
C GLY A 8 10.44 21.44 -13.46
N ALA A 9 9.14 21.26 -13.69
CA ALA A 9 8.11 21.81 -12.81
C ALA A 9 8.27 21.22 -11.40
N THR A 10 8.78 22.03 -10.48
CA THR A 10 8.81 21.70 -9.05
C THR A 10 7.39 21.34 -8.62
N LEU A 11 7.24 20.26 -7.86
CA LEU A 11 5.96 19.93 -7.23
C LEU A 11 5.46 21.14 -6.42
N PRO A 12 4.13 21.33 -6.34
CA PRO A 12 3.58 22.44 -5.59
C PRO A 12 3.95 22.30 -4.10
N ALA A 13 3.89 23.43 -3.38
CA ALA A 13 4.07 23.42 -1.93
C ALA A 13 3.17 22.37 -1.26
N ALA A 14 3.66 21.75 -0.18
CA ALA A 14 3.03 20.60 0.47
C ALA A 14 1.52 20.82 0.77
N ASP A 15 1.13 21.98 1.31
CA ASP A 15 -0.28 22.31 1.57
C ASP A 15 -1.15 22.33 0.30
N THR A 16 -0.57 22.79 -0.81
CA THR A 16 -1.25 22.78 -2.11
C THR A 16 -1.37 21.36 -2.64
N LEU A 17 -0.32 20.54 -2.49
CA LEU A 17 -0.35 19.13 -2.88
C LEU A 17 -1.41 18.36 -2.07
N SER A 18 -1.44 18.51 -0.75
CA SER A 18 -2.44 17.85 0.12
C SER A 18 -3.86 18.29 -0.19
N ARG A 19 -4.08 19.56 -0.53
CA ARG A 19 -5.39 20.02 -1.03
C ARG A 19 -5.78 19.35 -2.34
N ARG A 20 -4.85 19.22 -3.30
CA ARG A 20 -5.10 18.50 -4.56
C ARG A 20 -5.39 17.03 -4.31
N CYS A 21 -4.66 16.36 -3.42
CA CYS A 21 -4.92 14.98 -3.03
C CYS A 21 -6.35 14.78 -2.53
N ARG A 22 -6.81 15.67 -1.62
CA ARG A 22 -8.20 15.63 -1.11
C ARG A 22 -9.25 15.82 -2.20
N GLN A 23 -9.01 16.72 -3.15
CA GLN A 23 -9.94 16.96 -4.27
C GLN A 23 -9.99 15.74 -5.20
N ALA A 24 -8.83 15.24 -5.63
CA ALA A 24 -8.74 14.06 -6.49
C ALA A 24 -9.35 12.81 -5.82
N LEU A 25 -9.12 12.63 -4.51
CA LEU A 25 -9.72 11.53 -3.75
C LEU A 25 -11.25 11.63 -3.70
N ALA A 26 -11.81 12.83 -3.54
CA ALA A 26 -13.25 13.01 -3.58
C ALA A 26 -13.84 12.62 -4.94
N ALA A 27 -13.18 13.00 -6.04
CA ALA A 27 -13.58 12.57 -7.38
C ALA A 27 -13.46 11.05 -7.57
N ALA A 28 -12.38 10.43 -7.07
CA ALA A 28 -12.19 8.98 -7.12
C ALA A 28 -13.25 8.21 -6.31
N ARG A 29 -13.68 8.75 -5.15
CA ARG A 29 -14.77 8.18 -4.34
C ARG A 29 -16.12 8.23 -5.04
N GLU A 30 -16.39 9.32 -5.75
CA GLU A 30 -17.60 9.42 -6.58
C GLU A 30 -17.57 8.39 -7.73
N TYR A 31 -16.41 8.21 -8.37
CA TYR A 31 -16.22 7.13 -9.35
C TYR A 31 -16.43 5.73 -8.75
N GLU A 32 -15.88 5.45 -7.55
CA GLU A 32 -16.09 4.20 -6.82
C GLU A 32 -17.57 3.96 -6.51
N ALA A 33 -18.30 4.99 -6.08
CA ALA A 33 -19.73 4.91 -5.79
C ALA A 33 -20.54 4.56 -7.06
N GLN A 34 -20.21 5.16 -8.19
CA GLN A 34 -20.80 4.82 -9.49
C GLN A 34 -20.46 3.38 -9.92
N ALA A 35 -19.22 2.93 -9.69
CA ALA A 35 -18.81 1.55 -9.95
C ALA A 35 -19.58 0.55 -9.08
N ARG A 36 -19.79 0.86 -7.80
CA ARG A 36 -20.59 0.07 -6.87
C ARG A 36 -22.04 -0.03 -7.32
N ALA A 37 -22.64 1.08 -7.74
CA ALA A 37 -24.00 1.10 -8.28
C ALA A 37 -24.12 0.26 -9.56
N ALA A 38 -23.17 0.41 -10.49
CA ALA A 38 -23.14 -0.34 -11.75
C ALA A 38 -22.96 -1.85 -11.54
N ALA A 39 -22.09 -2.26 -10.61
CA ALA A 39 -21.96 -3.66 -10.23
C ALA A 39 -23.24 -4.19 -9.56
N GLY A 40 -23.83 -3.39 -8.65
CA GLY A 40 -25.08 -3.71 -7.96
C GLY A 40 -26.23 -4.03 -8.92
N GLN A 41 -26.40 -3.26 -9.99
CA GLN A 41 -27.41 -3.51 -11.04
C GLN A 41 -27.27 -4.88 -11.71
N ARG A 42 -26.08 -5.50 -11.67
CA ARG A 42 -25.81 -6.79 -12.32
C ARG A 42 -25.92 -7.98 -11.37
N VAL A 43 -25.83 -7.77 -10.07
CA VAL A 43 -25.69 -8.85 -9.08
C VAL A 43 -26.75 -8.84 -7.98
N LEU A 44 -27.51 -7.76 -7.83
CA LEU A 44 -28.55 -7.66 -6.82
C LEU A 44 -29.92 -8.07 -7.38
N ASP A 45 -30.65 -8.87 -6.61
CA ASP A 45 -32.07 -9.16 -6.78
C ASP A 45 -32.80 -8.81 -5.48
N GLY A 46 -33.79 -7.92 -5.56
CA GLY A 46 -34.50 -7.40 -4.37
C GLY A 46 -33.57 -6.79 -3.30
N GLY A 47 -32.43 -6.23 -3.70
CA GLY A 47 -31.43 -5.65 -2.79
C GLY A 47 -30.50 -6.67 -2.10
N ARG A 48 -30.60 -7.96 -2.44
CA ARG A 48 -29.72 -9.02 -1.95
C ARG A 48 -28.83 -9.53 -3.09
N VAL A 49 -27.63 -9.97 -2.77
CA VAL A 49 -26.73 -10.57 -3.77
C VAL A 49 -27.30 -11.91 -4.24
N ASP A 50 -27.58 -12.01 -5.55
CA ASP A 50 -27.89 -13.29 -6.20
C ASP A 50 -26.59 -14.03 -6.52
N ALA A 51 -26.39 -15.20 -5.92
CA ALA A 51 -25.15 -15.98 -6.07
C ALA A 51 -24.87 -16.39 -7.52
N ARG A 52 -25.92 -16.69 -8.32
CA ARG A 52 -25.74 -17.07 -9.72
C ARG A 52 -25.31 -15.88 -10.57
N ALA A 53 -25.91 -14.71 -10.36
CA ALA A 53 -25.54 -13.47 -11.02
C ALA A 53 -24.14 -13.01 -10.60
N ALA A 54 -23.80 -13.12 -9.32
CA ALA A 54 -22.46 -12.83 -8.80
C ALA A 54 -21.39 -13.69 -9.50
N ASN A 55 -21.60 -15.01 -9.58
CA ASN A 55 -20.68 -15.91 -10.28
C ASN A 55 -20.54 -15.58 -11.77
N ARG A 56 -21.65 -15.28 -12.46
CA ARG A 56 -21.60 -14.87 -13.88
C ARG A 56 -20.89 -13.52 -14.09
N ASN A 57 -20.94 -12.64 -13.09
CA ASN A 57 -20.34 -11.31 -13.11
C ASN A 57 -19.08 -11.23 -12.23
N GLN A 58 -18.37 -12.33 -12.01
CA GLN A 58 -17.21 -12.37 -11.10
C GLN A 58 -16.16 -11.31 -11.47
N ARG A 59 -15.87 -11.16 -12.77
CA ARG A 59 -14.92 -10.15 -13.27
C ARG A 59 -15.31 -8.72 -12.89
N ILE A 60 -16.62 -8.42 -12.89
CA ILE A 60 -17.17 -7.10 -12.53
C ILE A 60 -17.05 -6.88 -11.02
N LEU A 61 -17.32 -7.91 -10.21
CA LEU A 61 -17.18 -7.84 -8.76
C LEU A 61 -15.72 -7.70 -8.33
N HIS A 62 -14.82 -8.48 -8.94
CA HIS A 62 -13.37 -8.33 -8.73
C HIS A 62 -12.92 -6.95 -9.19
N GLY A 63 -13.40 -6.49 -10.34
CA GLY A 63 -13.08 -5.14 -10.82
C GLY A 63 -13.51 -4.04 -9.86
N LEU A 64 -14.70 -4.14 -9.27
CA LEU A 64 -15.14 -3.23 -8.20
C LEU A 64 -14.21 -3.31 -6.98
N ALA A 65 -13.81 -4.51 -6.56
CA ALA A 65 -12.87 -4.68 -5.45
C ALA A 65 -11.54 -3.98 -5.73
N TRP A 66 -10.98 -4.14 -6.93
CA TRP A 66 -9.75 -3.46 -7.35
C TRP A 66 -9.91 -1.94 -7.40
N ILE A 67 -11.03 -1.42 -7.92
CA ILE A 67 -11.33 0.02 -7.87
C ILE A 67 -11.33 0.51 -6.43
N ALA A 68 -12.07 -0.17 -5.54
CA ALA A 68 -12.16 0.22 -4.13
C ALA A 68 -10.79 0.14 -3.43
N THR A 69 -9.99 -0.89 -3.68
CA THR A 69 -8.63 -1.02 -3.16
C THR A 69 -7.74 0.14 -3.61
N THR A 70 -7.80 0.52 -4.88
CA THR A 70 -7.01 1.64 -5.40
C THR A 70 -7.44 2.97 -4.78
N VAL A 71 -8.75 3.19 -4.60
CA VAL A 71 -9.27 4.41 -3.95
C VAL A 71 -8.87 4.46 -2.47
N GLU A 72 -8.91 3.34 -1.75
CA GLU A 72 -8.40 3.27 -0.37
C GLU A 72 -6.89 3.49 -0.29
N ALA A 73 -6.12 2.99 -1.26
CA ALA A 73 -4.69 3.24 -1.29
C ALA A 73 -4.38 4.74 -1.47
N LEU A 74 -5.12 5.45 -2.33
CA LEU A 74 -5.04 6.91 -2.45
C LEU A 74 -5.38 7.61 -1.12
N ALA A 75 -6.41 7.15 -0.42
CA ALA A 75 -6.81 7.68 0.88
C ALA A 75 -5.70 7.50 1.93
N ALA A 76 -5.23 6.27 2.10
CA ALA A 76 -4.17 5.93 3.05
C ALA A 76 -2.87 6.69 2.76
N SER A 77 -2.45 6.81 1.49
CA SER A 77 -1.28 7.60 1.13
C SER A 77 -1.45 9.10 1.41
N SER A 78 -2.65 9.65 1.19
CA SER A 78 -2.94 11.04 1.53
C SER A 78 -2.92 11.27 3.04
N GLU A 79 -3.43 10.34 3.84
CA GLU A 79 -3.43 10.43 5.30
C GLU A 79 -2.01 10.33 5.86
N TRP A 80 -1.22 9.37 5.35
CA TRP A 80 0.20 9.23 5.68
C TRP A 80 0.96 10.54 5.45
N TYR A 81 0.83 11.14 4.26
CA TYR A 81 1.53 12.38 3.95
C TYR A 81 1.09 13.55 4.84
N VAL A 82 -0.22 13.69 5.11
CA VAL A 82 -0.73 14.72 6.05
C VAL A 82 -0.19 14.50 7.46
N GLY A 83 -0.07 13.25 7.91
CA GLY A 83 0.56 12.90 9.19
C GLY A 83 2.01 13.38 9.26
N LEU A 84 2.79 13.10 8.21
CA LEU A 84 4.19 13.55 8.11
C LEU A 84 4.32 15.07 8.06
N GLN A 85 3.39 15.77 7.40
CA GLN A 85 3.37 17.23 7.42
C GLN A 85 3.17 17.76 8.84
N ALA A 86 2.30 17.12 9.63
CA ALA A 86 2.02 17.53 11.00
C ALA A 86 3.20 17.29 11.95
N SER A 87 4.00 16.25 11.72
CA SER A 87 5.21 15.96 12.50
C SER A 87 6.45 16.73 12.01
N GLY A 88 6.40 17.31 10.81
CA GLY A 88 7.53 18.02 10.19
C GLY A 88 8.49 17.08 9.43
N ASP A 89 8.08 15.84 9.16
CA ASP A 89 8.89 14.80 8.52
C ASP A 89 8.57 14.62 7.02
N ALA A 90 7.64 15.39 6.47
CA ALA A 90 7.33 15.36 5.04
C ALA A 90 8.49 15.96 4.22
N GLY A 91 9.34 15.10 3.64
CA GLY A 91 10.46 15.48 2.80
C GLY A 91 10.19 15.39 1.30
N ASP A 92 11.25 15.59 0.51
CA ASP A 92 11.21 15.53 -0.96
C ASP A 92 10.82 14.14 -1.45
N GLY A 93 11.35 13.08 -0.83
CA GLY A 93 11.05 11.69 -1.17
C GLY A 93 9.57 11.34 -0.99
N GLU A 94 8.98 11.71 0.14
CA GLU A 94 7.58 11.47 0.46
C GLU A 94 6.65 12.25 -0.48
N THR A 95 7.03 13.51 -0.77
CA THR A 95 6.31 14.38 -1.69
C THR A 95 6.30 13.80 -3.12
N LEU A 96 7.43 13.26 -3.58
CA LEU A 96 7.55 12.58 -4.87
C LEU A 96 6.74 11.28 -4.91
N ILE A 97 6.83 10.43 -3.88
CA ILE A 97 6.06 9.17 -3.79
C ILE A 97 4.57 9.45 -3.87
N LEU A 98 4.08 10.44 -3.11
CA LEU A 98 2.66 10.79 -3.13
C LEU A 98 2.21 11.23 -4.52
N ALA A 99 2.95 12.14 -5.17
CA ALA A 99 2.59 12.65 -6.49
C ALA A 99 2.62 11.57 -7.57
N ILE A 100 3.66 10.73 -7.57
CA ILE A 100 3.80 9.59 -8.49
C ILE A 100 2.67 8.58 -8.26
N GLY A 101 2.41 8.21 -7.01
CA GLY A 101 1.36 7.26 -6.64
C GLY A 101 -0.02 7.72 -7.06
N PHE A 102 -0.37 8.99 -6.79
CA PHE A 102 -1.63 9.57 -7.24
C PHE A 102 -1.76 9.59 -8.76
N GLY A 103 -0.72 10.04 -9.48
CA GLY A 103 -0.74 10.05 -10.94
C GLY A 103 -0.93 8.64 -11.54
N GLU A 104 -0.21 7.66 -11.01
CA GLU A 104 -0.31 6.26 -11.46
C GLU A 104 -1.68 5.65 -11.17
N TYR A 105 -2.17 5.75 -9.94
CA TYR A 105 -3.42 5.09 -9.53
C TYR A 105 -4.65 5.74 -10.15
N LEU A 106 -4.65 7.07 -10.31
CA LEU A 106 -5.72 7.75 -11.07
C LEU A 106 -5.67 7.36 -12.55
N GLY A 107 -4.48 7.24 -13.13
CA GLY A 107 -4.30 6.76 -14.51
C GLY A 107 -4.80 5.32 -14.70
N GLN A 108 -4.59 4.44 -13.72
CA GLN A 108 -5.14 3.08 -13.75
C GLN A 108 -6.67 3.07 -13.62
N LEU A 109 -7.25 3.91 -12.76
CA LEU A 109 -8.71 4.02 -12.61
C LEU A 109 -9.40 4.46 -13.91
N THR A 110 -8.81 5.40 -14.65
CA THR A 110 -9.38 5.92 -15.90
C THR A 110 -9.00 5.10 -17.14
N GLY A 111 -7.78 4.56 -17.19
CA GLY A 111 -7.21 3.88 -18.36
C GLY A 111 -7.32 2.35 -18.35
N GLY A 112 -7.27 1.74 -17.17
CA GLY A 112 -7.37 0.30 -16.99
C GLY A 112 -6.61 -0.20 -15.76
N LEU A 113 -7.32 -0.93 -14.90
CA LEU A 113 -6.79 -1.47 -13.64
C LEU A 113 -6.29 -2.91 -13.84
N PRO A 114 -4.98 -3.18 -13.69
CA PRO A 114 -4.46 -4.54 -13.81
C PRO A 114 -4.79 -5.36 -12.56
N MET A 115 -5.71 -6.33 -12.69
CA MET A 115 -6.02 -7.31 -11.63
C MET A 115 -5.06 -8.50 -11.65
N SER A 116 -4.53 -8.80 -12.83
CA SER A 116 -3.42 -9.72 -13.07
C SER A 116 -2.67 -9.26 -14.33
N GLN A 117 -1.57 -9.91 -14.70
CA GLN A 117 -0.81 -9.55 -15.91
C GLN A 117 -1.66 -9.59 -17.19
N ASN A 118 -2.69 -10.44 -17.23
CA ASN A 118 -3.56 -10.64 -18.40
C ASN A 118 -5.00 -10.16 -18.19
N GLU A 119 -5.35 -9.70 -16.98
CA GLU A 119 -6.69 -9.24 -16.65
C GLU A 119 -6.68 -7.77 -16.28
N ILE A 120 -6.92 -6.92 -17.27
CA ILE A 120 -7.04 -5.47 -17.08
C ILE A 120 -8.51 -5.11 -17.12
N LEU A 121 -9.05 -4.58 -16.02
CA LEU A 121 -10.40 -4.05 -15.95
C LEU A 121 -10.43 -2.66 -16.58
N ARG A 122 -11.20 -2.48 -17.65
CA ARG A 122 -11.44 -1.14 -18.23
C ARG A 122 -12.79 -0.58 -17.80
N PRO A 123 -12.93 0.76 -17.62
CA PRO A 123 -14.20 1.37 -17.23
C PRO A 123 -15.40 0.99 -18.13
N ARG A 124 -15.16 0.82 -19.44
CA ARG A 124 -16.18 0.41 -20.41
C ARG A 124 -16.82 -0.95 -20.10
N GLU A 125 -16.10 -1.87 -19.47
CA GLU A 125 -16.63 -3.20 -19.11
C GLU A 125 -17.70 -3.10 -18.01
N LEU A 126 -17.59 -2.08 -17.15
CA LEU A 126 -18.58 -1.73 -16.13
C LEU A 126 -19.67 -0.76 -16.64
N GLY A 127 -19.55 -0.24 -17.87
CA GLY A 127 -20.43 0.82 -18.38
C GLY A 127 -20.07 2.21 -17.84
N LEU A 128 -18.87 2.38 -17.30
CA LEU A 128 -18.39 3.59 -16.61
C LEU A 128 -17.58 4.52 -17.52
N ALA A 129 -17.77 4.46 -18.84
CA ALA A 129 -17.00 5.29 -19.78
C ALA A 129 -17.17 6.79 -19.52
N ALA A 130 -18.41 7.23 -19.27
CA ALA A 130 -18.71 8.62 -18.93
C ALA A 130 -18.19 9.00 -17.53
N ALA A 131 -18.29 8.09 -16.56
CA ALA A 131 -17.78 8.30 -15.20
C ALA A 131 -16.26 8.45 -15.18
N ALA A 132 -15.54 7.63 -15.96
CA ALA A 132 -14.09 7.72 -16.10
C ALA A 132 -13.68 9.03 -16.78
N ALA A 133 -14.39 9.46 -17.82
CA ALA A 133 -14.14 10.75 -18.46
C ALA A 133 -14.43 11.94 -17.52
N ALA A 134 -15.45 11.84 -16.66
CA ALA A 134 -15.73 12.85 -15.65
C ALA A 134 -14.64 12.89 -14.56
N LEU A 135 -14.12 11.72 -14.15
CA LEU A 135 -12.99 11.63 -13.23
C LEU A 135 -11.73 12.28 -13.84
N GLU A 136 -11.41 11.96 -15.09
CA GLU A 136 -10.27 12.54 -15.82
C GLU A 136 -10.40 14.06 -16.00
N ALA A 137 -11.62 14.57 -16.16
CA ALA A 137 -11.89 16.00 -16.32
C ALA A 137 -11.89 16.80 -15.01
N ASP A 138 -11.83 16.14 -13.84
CA ASP A 138 -11.67 16.83 -12.56
C ASP A 138 -10.31 17.57 -12.54
N GLU A 139 -10.31 18.84 -12.09
CA GLU A 139 -9.11 19.69 -12.16
C GLU A 139 -7.91 19.11 -11.40
N ALA A 140 -8.14 18.49 -10.23
CA ALA A 140 -7.07 17.91 -9.43
C ALA A 140 -6.57 16.61 -10.05
N VAL A 141 -7.48 15.77 -10.57
CA VAL A 141 -7.13 14.53 -11.25
C VAL A 141 -6.35 14.79 -12.53
N ALA A 142 -6.83 15.69 -13.41
CA ALA A 142 -6.14 16.09 -14.62
C ALA A 142 -4.70 16.56 -14.32
N TRP A 143 -4.54 17.34 -13.24
CA TRP A 143 -3.21 17.77 -12.81
C TRP A 143 -2.29 16.59 -12.45
N PHE A 144 -2.76 15.59 -11.70
CA PHE A 144 -1.98 14.40 -11.35
C PHE A 144 -1.68 13.51 -12.55
N LEU A 145 -2.62 13.37 -13.49
CA LEU A 145 -2.40 12.60 -14.72
C LEU A 145 -1.28 13.22 -15.57
N ASP A 146 -1.27 14.55 -15.68
CA ASP A 146 -0.28 15.26 -16.50
C ASP A 146 1.07 15.42 -15.78
N HIS A 147 1.07 15.62 -14.46
CA HIS A 147 2.26 16.07 -13.72
C HIS A 147 2.70 15.12 -12.61
N GLY A 148 1.85 14.24 -12.10
CA GLY A 148 2.13 13.38 -10.95
C GLY A 148 3.24 12.37 -11.24
N ASN A 149 2.92 11.36 -12.07
CA ASN A 149 3.87 10.33 -12.49
C ASN A 149 4.66 10.73 -13.76
N SER A 150 5.39 11.83 -13.69
CA SER A 150 6.25 12.30 -14.79
C SER A 150 7.60 11.56 -14.83
N GLU A 151 8.27 11.55 -15.98
CA GLU A 151 9.65 11.04 -16.10
C GLU A 151 10.59 11.76 -15.13
N GLN A 152 10.46 13.07 -15.02
CA GLN A 152 11.28 13.90 -14.15
C GLN A 152 11.09 13.53 -12.68
N HIS A 153 9.86 13.34 -12.20
CA HIS A 153 9.61 12.96 -10.80
C HIS A 153 10.13 11.55 -10.49
N ARG A 154 9.97 10.60 -11.41
CA ARG A 154 10.57 9.27 -11.26
C ARG A 154 12.09 9.35 -11.16
N ALA A 155 12.74 10.13 -12.03
CA ALA A 155 14.18 10.32 -11.99
C ALA A 155 14.63 10.99 -10.68
N ALA A 156 13.91 11.99 -10.20
CA ALA A 156 14.19 12.67 -8.94
C ALA A 156 14.06 11.73 -7.74
N LEU A 157 13.03 10.87 -7.69
CA LEU A 157 12.85 9.90 -6.61
C LEU A 157 13.98 8.85 -6.61
N VAL A 158 14.37 8.37 -7.80
CA VAL A 158 15.52 7.47 -7.93
C VAL A 158 16.79 8.14 -7.42
N GLU A 159 17.02 9.40 -7.78
CA GLU A 159 18.21 10.14 -7.34
C GLU A 159 18.20 10.40 -5.83
N HIS A 160 17.04 10.69 -5.23
CA HIS A 160 16.86 10.78 -3.78
C HIS A 160 17.33 9.50 -3.10
N VAL A 161 16.81 8.34 -3.53
CA VAL A 161 17.17 7.04 -2.94
C VAL A 161 18.64 6.69 -3.18
N ARG A 162 19.21 7.03 -4.35
CA ARG A 162 20.63 6.77 -4.66
C ARG A 162 21.59 7.60 -3.80
N ASN A 163 21.15 8.76 -3.34
CA ASN A 163 21.91 9.65 -2.45
C ASN A 163 21.59 9.37 -0.97
N ASP A 164 21.23 8.14 -0.64
CA ASP A 164 20.88 7.67 0.71
C ASP A 164 19.70 8.44 1.34
N GLY A 165 18.86 9.07 0.52
CA GLY A 165 17.62 9.69 0.94
C GLY A 165 16.66 8.62 1.47
N ALA A 166 16.36 8.69 2.76
CA ALA A 166 15.39 7.81 3.39
C ALA A 166 13.96 8.16 2.96
N ILE A 167 13.08 7.17 3.02
CA ILE A 167 11.63 7.37 3.03
C ILE A 167 11.15 7.20 4.46
N ALA A 168 10.22 8.01 4.92
CA ALA A 168 9.68 7.94 6.26
C ALA A 168 9.05 6.56 6.53
N GLU A 169 9.70 5.79 7.40
CA GLU A 169 9.24 4.47 7.87
C GLU A 169 8.71 4.51 9.32
N SER A 170 8.78 5.66 9.99
CA SER A 170 8.27 5.82 11.37
C SER A 170 6.75 5.64 11.40
N LEU A 171 6.28 5.03 12.49
CA LEU A 171 4.86 4.81 12.73
C LEU A 171 4.25 5.88 13.65
N GLY A 172 5.02 6.90 14.02
CA GLY A 172 4.59 7.96 14.94
C GLY A 172 4.49 7.51 16.41
N GLU A 173 4.84 6.26 16.72
CA GLU A 173 4.84 5.70 18.06
C GLU A 173 6.22 5.10 18.39
N GLU A 174 6.89 5.67 19.40
CA GLU A 174 8.24 5.27 19.82
C GLU A 174 8.35 3.76 20.10
N THR A 175 7.34 3.17 20.73
CA THR A 175 7.34 1.73 21.04
C THR A 175 7.32 0.88 19.76
N LEU A 176 6.51 1.24 18.76
CA LEU A 176 6.46 0.51 17.49
C LEU A 176 7.75 0.70 16.69
N ASP A 177 8.32 1.90 16.71
CA ASP A 177 9.60 2.19 16.07
C ASP A 177 10.74 1.37 16.71
N MET A 178 10.76 1.24 18.04
CA MET A 178 11.71 0.39 18.74
C MET A 178 11.53 -1.10 18.40
N ILE A 179 10.29 -1.58 18.30
CA ILE A 179 9.96 -2.95 17.88
C ILE A 179 10.48 -3.19 16.45
N ARG A 180 10.20 -2.27 15.52
CA ARG A 180 10.70 -2.34 14.14
C ARG A 180 12.22 -2.48 14.12
N ASP A 181 12.93 -1.62 14.83
CA ASP A 181 14.39 -1.63 14.87
C ASP A 181 14.96 -2.91 15.51
N GLN A 182 14.30 -3.44 16.54
CA GLN A 182 14.68 -4.71 17.16
C GLN A 182 14.59 -5.87 16.17
N PHE A 183 13.45 -6.02 15.50
CA PHE A 183 13.23 -7.12 14.56
C PHE A 183 14.01 -6.94 13.25
N ARG A 184 14.25 -5.71 12.81
CA ARG A 184 15.15 -5.40 11.70
C ARG A 184 16.58 -5.88 11.98
N ARG A 185 17.11 -5.60 13.17
CA ARG A 185 18.43 -6.10 13.58
C ARG A 185 18.44 -7.63 13.63
N PHE A 186 17.44 -8.23 14.27
CA PHE A 186 17.32 -9.69 14.33
C PHE A 186 17.28 -10.34 12.94
N ALA A 187 16.46 -9.81 12.02
CA ALA A 187 16.35 -10.33 10.66
C ALA A 187 17.69 -10.22 9.91
N ASN A 188 18.42 -9.11 10.04
CA ASN A 188 19.71 -8.91 9.39
C ASN A 188 20.83 -9.77 9.98
N GLU A 189 20.82 -10.02 11.29
CA GLU A 189 21.90 -10.74 12.00
C GLU A 189 21.68 -12.25 12.08
N ARG A 190 20.41 -12.70 12.21
CA ARG A 190 20.06 -14.09 12.53
C ARG A 190 19.35 -14.83 11.41
N VAL A 191 18.63 -14.12 10.54
CA VAL A 191 17.81 -14.76 9.47
C VAL A 191 18.52 -14.65 8.11
N LYS A 192 18.75 -13.42 7.65
CA LYS A 192 19.28 -13.12 6.32
C LYS A 192 20.60 -13.83 5.99
N PRO A 193 21.59 -13.95 6.90
CA PRO A 193 22.86 -14.60 6.58
C PRO A 193 22.73 -16.10 6.30
N GLY A 194 21.77 -16.78 6.95
CA GLY A 194 21.56 -18.22 6.79
C GLY A 194 20.60 -18.59 5.66
N ALA A 195 19.68 -17.68 5.29
CA ALA A 195 18.58 -17.96 4.36
C ALA A 195 19.01 -18.60 3.03
N HIS A 196 20.11 -18.14 2.43
CA HIS A 196 20.61 -18.72 1.17
C HIS A 196 21.10 -20.16 1.36
N GLN A 197 21.85 -20.43 2.42
CA GLN A 197 22.37 -21.77 2.68
C GLN A 197 21.23 -22.75 3.02
N TRP A 198 20.27 -22.33 3.84
CA TRP A 198 19.09 -23.15 4.16
C TRP A 198 18.29 -23.51 2.91
N HIS A 199 18.19 -22.58 1.95
CA HIS A 199 17.56 -22.86 0.66
C HIS A 199 18.34 -23.89 -0.16
N LEU A 200 19.68 -23.77 -0.25
CA LEU A 200 20.52 -24.73 -0.97
C LEU A 200 20.45 -26.14 -0.38
N ASP A 201 20.33 -26.22 0.94
CA ASP A 201 20.33 -27.48 1.68
C ASP A 201 18.92 -28.12 1.79
N ASP A 202 17.87 -27.48 1.26
CA ASP A 202 16.46 -27.85 1.48
C ASP A 202 16.16 -28.05 2.99
N ALA A 203 16.72 -27.16 3.81
CA ALA A 203 16.68 -27.27 5.26
C ALA A 203 15.53 -26.45 5.86
N LEU A 204 15.01 -26.94 6.99
CA LEU A 204 14.13 -26.16 7.84
C LEU A 204 14.88 -24.97 8.47
N ILE A 205 14.14 -23.97 8.95
CA ILE A 205 14.71 -22.93 9.81
C ILE A 205 15.36 -23.62 11.02
N PRO A 206 16.64 -23.34 11.33
CA PRO A 206 17.30 -23.97 12.47
C PRO A 206 16.56 -23.70 13.78
N ASP A 207 16.45 -24.73 14.64
CA ASP A 207 15.79 -24.64 15.95
C ASP A 207 16.37 -23.52 16.82
N GLU A 208 17.66 -23.22 16.68
CA GLU A 208 18.32 -22.10 17.38
C GLU A 208 17.76 -20.73 16.97
N VAL A 209 17.34 -20.54 15.71
CA VAL A 209 16.71 -19.31 15.24
C VAL A 209 15.28 -19.24 15.77
N VAL A 210 14.55 -20.35 15.75
CA VAL A 210 13.20 -20.44 16.32
C VAL A 210 13.23 -20.16 17.83
N GLY A 211 14.19 -20.74 18.55
CA GLY A 211 14.41 -20.49 19.97
C GLY A 211 14.68 -19.02 20.26
N ALA A 212 15.58 -18.38 19.49
CA ALA A 212 15.85 -16.96 19.65
C ALA A 212 14.62 -16.07 19.34
N MET A 213 13.77 -16.45 18.38
CA MET A 213 12.49 -15.78 18.13
C MET A 213 11.52 -15.93 19.32
N ALA A 214 11.50 -17.10 19.96
CA ALA A 214 10.68 -17.33 21.15
C ALA A 214 11.13 -16.48 22.34
N GLU A 215 12.45 -16.38 22.56
CA GLU A 215 13.04 -15.51 23.60
C GLU A 215 12.72 -14.02 23.38
N LEU A 216 12.64 -13.59 22.12
CA LEU A 216 12.19 -12.24 21.74
C LEU A 216 10.67 -12.04 21.82
N GLY A 217 9.91 -13.09 22.12
CA GLY A 217 8.47 -12.99 22.31
C GLY A 217 7.63 -13.04 21.04
N VAL A 218 8.21 -13.39 19.89
CA VAL A 218 7.52 -13.40 18.57
C VAL A 218 6.21 -14.19 18.60
N PHE A 219 6.18 -15.30 19.32
CA PHE A 219 5.02 -16.20 19.34
C PHE A 219 3.88 -15.75 20.26
N GLY A 220 4.10 -14.68 21.05
CA GLY A 220 3.14 -14.15 22.01
C GLY A 220 2.75 -12.70 21.78
N VAL A 221 3.14 -12.07 20.66
CA VAL A 221 2.95 -10.62 20.40
C VAL A 221 1.51 -10.19 20.64
N THR A 222 0.54 -10.93 20.09
CA THR A 222 -0.90 -10.61 20.19
C THR A 222 -1.63 -11.38 21.27
N ILE A 223 -1.00 -12.39 21.88
CA ILE A 223 -1.63 -13.23 22.91
C ILE A 223 -1.77 -12.39 24.19
N ASP A 224 -2.90 -12.52 24.88
CA ASP A 224 -3.12 -11.78 26.13
C ASP A 224 -2.05 -12.15 27.19
N SER A 225 -1.65 -11.16 27.96
CA SER A 225 -0.77 -11.31 29.12
C SER A 225 -1.25 -12.37 30.12
N GLU A 226 -2.56 -12.58 30.29
CA GLU A 226 -3.10 -13.63 31.16
C GLU A 226 -2.73 -15.05 30.72
N TYR A 227 -2.45 -15.23 29.42
CA TYR A 227 -1.99 -16.50 28.83
C TYR A 227 -0.47 -16.51 28.57
N GLY A 228 0.27 -15.53 29.12
CA GLY A 228 1.72 -15.43 28.98
C GLY A 228 2.20 -14.74 27.70
N GLY A 229 1.33 -14.04 26.98
CA GLY A 229 1.70 -13.18 25.84
C GLY A 229 1.99 -11.73 26.23
N PHE A 230 2.05 -10.85 25.23
CA PHE A 230 2.35 -9.43 25.41
C PHE A 230 1.18 -8.49 25.16
N GLY A 231 0.10 -8.95 24.52
CA GLY A 231 -1.09 -8.15 24.25
C GLY A 231 -0.83 -6.86 23.46
N LEU A 232 0.19 -6.81 22.60
CA LEU A 232 0.64 -5.59 21.90
C LEU A 232 -0.25 -5.19 20.71
N GLY A 233 -1.23 -6.04 20.37
CA GLY A 233 -2.18 -5.78 19.30
C GLY A 233 -1.63 -6.01 17.89
N LYS A 234 -2.51 -5.77 16.90
CA LYS A 234 -2.27 -6.16 15.49
C LYS A 234 -1.22 -5.31 14.78
N LEU A 235 -1.15 -4.02 15.09
CA LEU A 235 -0.18 -3.15 14.44
C LEU A 235 1.26 -3.56 14.79
N ALA A 236 1.53 -3.86 16.07
CA ALA A 236 2.81 -4.42 16.48
C ALA A 236 3.11 -5.74 15.74
N MET A 237 2.13 -6.61 15.59
CA MET A 237 2.31 -7.88 14.87
C MET A 237 2.58 -7.71 13.37
N CYS A 238 1.98 -6.72 12.72
CA CYS A 238 2.34 -6.34 11.35
C CYS A 238 3.80 -5.92 11.27
N VAL A 239 4.27 -5.04 12.16
CA VAL A 239 5.66 -4.57 12.19
C VAL A 239 6.66 -5.72 12.38
N VAL A 240 6.40 -6.62 13.34
CA VAL A 240 7.23 -7.81 13.57
C VAL A 240 7.25 -8.70 12.32
N SER A 241 6.08 -8.94 11.73
CA SER A 241 5.95 -9.79 10.54
C SER A 241 6.65 -9.22 9.31
N GLU A 242 6.56 -7.91 9.10
CA GLU A 242 7.21 -7.20 7.99
C GLU A 242 8.73 -7.30 8.08
N GLU A 243 9.33 -6.98 9.24
CA GLU A 243 10.78 -7.00 9.40
C GLU A 243 11.36 -8.42 9.31
N LEU A 244 10.68 -9.42 9.88
CA LEU A 244 11.09 -10.82 9.74
C LEU A 244 10.94 -11.31 8.28
N SER A 245 9.84 -10.96 7.61
CA SER A 245 9.59 -11.36 6.22
C SER A 245 10.55 -10.69 5.23
N ARG A 246 11.00 -9.46 5.53
CA ARG A 246 12.05 -8.76 4.80
C ARG A 246 13.38 -9.54 4.83
N GLY A 247 13.67 -10.22 5.94
CA GLY A 247 14.78 -11.15 6.03
C GLY A 247 14.53 -12.43 5.23
N TRP A 248 13.43 -13.11 5.53
CA TRP A 248 12.92 -14.25 4.76
C TRP A 248 11.47 -14.56 5.14
N ILE A 249 10.57 -14.73 4.15
CA ILE A 249 9.12 -14.91 4.39
C ILE A 249 8.79 -16.10 5.32
N ALA A 250 9.58 -17.18 5.29
CA ALA A 250 9.35 -18.32 6.16
C ALA A 250 9.55 -17.97 7.65
N ALA A 251 10.49 -17.07 7.96
CA ALA A 251 10.69 -16.58 9.32
C ALA A 251 9.51 -15.73 9.79
N GLY A 252 9.03 -14.78 8.97
CA GLY A 252 7.84 -14.00 9.30
C GLY A 252 6.60 -14.88 9.50
N SER A 253 6.45 -15.91 8.67
CA SER A 253 5.32 -16.85 8.75
C SER A 253 5.24 -17.60 10.08
N LEU A 254 6.36 -17.88 10.75
CA LEU A 254 6.37 -18.56 12.05
C LEU A 254 5.56 -17.80 13.11
N GLY A 255 5.75 -16.47 13.19
CA GLY A 255 4.97 -15.61 14.08
C GLY A 255 3.49 -15.62 13.71
N THR A 256 3.18 -15.45 12.41
CA THR A 256 1.80 -15.45 11.91
C THR A 256 1.07 -16.76 12.20
N ARG A 257 1.76 -17.92 12.20
CA ARG A 257 1.12 -19.20 12.58
C ARG A 257 0.69 -19.21 14.05
N SER A 258 1.54 -18.72 14.95
CA SER A 258 1.20 -18.64 16.38
C SER A 258 0.09 -17.63 16.65
N GLU A 259 0.15 -16.45 16.00
CA GLU A 259 -0.90 -15.44 16.07
C GLU A 259 -2.28 -16.02 15.71
N ILE A 260 -2.40 -16.65 14.54
CA ILE A 260 -3.68 -17.20 14.08
C ILE A 260 -4.15 -18.35 14.98
N ALA A 261 -3.22 -19.20 15.44
CA ALA A 261 -3.58 -20.28 16.35
C ALA A 261 -4.07 -19.75 17.72
N GLY A 262 -3.52 -18.62 18.18
CA GLY A 262 -3.94 -17.96 19.43
C GLY A 262 -5.26 -17.20 19.35
N GLU A 263 -5.84 -17.03 18.16
CA GLU A 263 -7.13 -16.39 17.93
C GLU A 263 -8.32 -17.36 17.81
N LEU A 264 -8.05 -18.66 17.65
CA LEU A 264 -9.06 -19.71 17.51
C LEU A 264 -9.51 -20.26 18.86
#